data_AF-A0A0G4K467-F1
#
_entry.id   AF-A0A0G4K467-F1
#
_cell.length_a   1.000
_cell.length_b   1.000
_cell.length_c   1.000
_cell.angle_alpha   90.00
_cell.angle_beta   90.00
_cell.angle_gamma   90.00
#
_symmetry.space_group_name_H-M   'P 1'
#
loop_
_entity.id
_entity.type
_entity.pdbx_description
1 polymer ?
#
loop_
_entity_poly.entity_id
_entity_poly.type
_entity_poly.pdbx_seq_one_letter_code
_entity_poly.pdbx_strand_id
1 'polypeptide(L)' 'MNAFILLLLGMVIFFVAYITYGSYLAKKWGIDPGKKTPAHTLNDGKDYVPTDAKVLL' A
#
# COMPACT_ATOMS: atom_id res chain seq x y z
N MET A 1 9.85 36.56 1.27
CA MET A 1 9.70 35.09 1.32
C MET A 1 8.28 34.76 0.88
N ASN A 2 8.10 34.08 -0.25
CA ASN A 2 6.77 33.86 -0.83
C ASN A 2 6.20 32.53 -0.31
N ALA A 3 5.13 32.57 0.48
CA ALA A 3 4.55 31.40 1.14
C ALA A 3 4.13 30.31 0.14
N PHE A 4 3.73 30.72 -1.07
CA PHE A 4 3.36 29.79 -2.14
C PHE A 4 4.52 28.89 -2.58
N ILE A 5 5.75 29.43 -2.62
CA ILE A 5 6.96 28.66 -3.00
C ILE A 5 7.27 27.61 -1.92
N LEU A 6 7.12 27.97 -0.64
CA LEU A 6 7.35 27.04 0.47
C LEU A 6 6.34 25.88 0.46
N LEU A 7 5.07 26.17 0.18
CA LEU A 7 4.02 25.15 0.04
C LEU A 7 4.36 24.15 -1.08
N LEU A 8 4.70 24.68 -2.26
CA LEU A 8 5.01 23.85 -3.44
C LEU A 8 6.24 22.97 -3.19
N LEU A 9 7.28 23.53 -2.59
CA LEU A 9 8.47 22.78 -2.19
C LEU A 9 8.13 21.67 -1.20
N GLY A 10 7.31 21.97 -0.18
CA GLY A 10 6.86 20.99 0.80
C GLY A 10 6.12 19.82 0.14
N MET A 11 5.16 20.12 -0.75
CA MET A 11 4.42 19.09 -1.48
C MET A 11 5.36 18.17 -2.27
N VAL A 12 6.33 18.73 -2.99
CA VAL A 12 7.31 17.95 -3.76
C VAL A 12 8.15 17.07 -2.84
N ILE A 13 8.65 17.60 -1.73
CA ILE A 13 9.46 16.84 -0.75
C ILE A 13 8.65 15.69 -0.16
N PHE A 14 7.41 15.93 0.28
CA PHE A 14 6.54 14.89 0.83
C PHE A 14 6.20 13.83 -0.21
N PHE A 15 5.95 14.22 -1.46
CA PHE A 15 5.68 13.31 -2.55
C PHE A 15 6.87 12.38 -2.84
N VAL A 16 8.08 12.94 -2.92
CA VAL A 16 9.31 12.16 -3.11
C VAL A 16 9.55 11.22 -1.93
N ALA A 17 9.36 11.70 -0.69
CA ALA A 17 9.51 10.87 0.50
C ALA A 17 8.51 9.69 0.50
N TYR A 18 7.25 9.95 0.14
CA TYR A 18 6.21 8.93 0.05
C TYR A 18 6.58 7.83 -0.95
N ILE A 19 6.97 8.20 -2.18
CA ILE A 19 7.29 7.21 -3.22
C ILE A 19 8.56 6.43 -2.87
N THR A 20 9.62 7.12 -2.45
CA THR A 20 10.92 6.47 -2.18
C THR A 20 10.84 5.54 -0.97
N TYR A 21 10.34 6.03 0.15
CA TYR A 21 10.23 5.24 1.37
C TYR A 21 9.16 4.15 1.26
N GLY A 22 7.99 4.47 0.67
CA GLY A 22 6.93 3.49 0.43
C GLY A 22 7.38 2.35 -0.47
N SER A 23 8.10 2.67 -1.56
CA SER A 23 8.65 1.65 -2.47
C SER A 23 9.73 0.80 -1.80
N TYR A 24 10.61 1.40 -1.00
CA TYR A 24 11.61 0.66 -0.22
C TYR A 24 10.93 -0.33 0.73
N LEU A 25 9.90 0.12 1.43
CA LEU A 25 9.19 -0.67 2.42
C LEU A 25 8.42 -1.83 1.79
N ALA A 26 7.72 -1.58 0.68
CA ALA A 26 7.03 -2.61 -0.09
C ALA A 26 7.98 -3.72 -0.57
N LYS A 27 9.18 -3.34 -1.05
CA LYS A 27 10.22 -4.28 -1.44
C LYS A 27 10.76 -5.06 -0.24
N LYS A 28 11.02 -4.39 0.89
CA LYS A 28 11.56 -5.01 2.10
C LYS A 28 10.64 -6.09 2.68
N TRP A 29 9.33 -5.86 2.66
CA TRP A 29 8.34 -6.81 3.13
C TRP A 29 7.87 -7.81 2.08
N GLY A 30 8.38 -7.74 0.85
CA GLY A 30 8.01 -8.67 -0.22
C GLY A 30 6.53 -8.60 -0.58
N ILE A 31 5.94 -7.40 -0.55
CA ILE A 31 4.56 -7.18 -0.97
C ILE A 31 4.47 -7.49 -2.47
N ASP A 32 3.73 -8.55 -2.81
CA ASP A 32 3.45 -8.97 -4.18
C ASP A 32 1.95 -8.84 -4.45
N PRO A 33 1.52 -7.80 -5.21
CA PRO A 33 0.12 -7.61 -5.58
C PRO A 33 -0.45 -8.74 -6.45
N GLY A 34 0.40 -9.50 -7.15
CA GLY A 34 -0.01 -10.63 -7.98
C GLY A 34 -0.26 -11.91 -7.19
N LYS A 35 0.19 -11.97 -5.94
CA LYS A 35 0.03 -13.15 -5.09
C LYS A 35 -1.42 -13.25 -4.60
N LYS A 36 -2.13 -14.26 -5.10
CA LYS A 36 -3.48 -14.60 -4.62
C LYS A 36 -3.43 -14.86 -3.11
N THR A 37 -4.41 -14.33 -2.38
CA THR A 37 -4.51 -14.56 -0.94
C THR A 37 -4.80 -16.04 -0.66
N PRO A 38 -4.39 -16.56 0.51
CA PRO A 38 -4.72 -17.92 0.95
C PRO A 38 -6.22 -18.24 0.88
N ALA A 39 -7.09 -17.26 1.09
CA ALA A 39 -8.54 -17.42 0.93
C ALA A 39 -8.95 -17.95 -0.45
N HIS A 40 -8.20 -17.63 -1.51
CA HIS A 40 -8.48 -18.10 -2.87
C HIS A 40 -7.72 -19.37 -3.27
N THR A 41 -6.64 -19.74 -2.57
CA THR A 41 -5.77 -20.86 -2.95
C THR A 41 -5.87 -22.06 -2.01
N LEU A 42 -6.29 -21.83 -0.76
CA LEU A 42 -6.33 -22.80 0.34
C LEU A 42 -7.70 -22.77 1.02
N ASN A 43 -8.78 -22.65 0.23
CA ASN A 43 -10.13 -22.51 0.78
C ASN A 43 -10.57 -23.77 1.53
N ASP A 44 -10.57 -23.68 2.85
CA ASP A 44 -10.88 -24.75 3.80
C ASP A 44 -12.31 -24.68 4.37
N GLY A 45 -13.09 -23.66 3.98
CA GLY A 45 -14.44 -23.42 4.47
C GLY A 45 -14.52 -22.88 5.91
N LYS A 46 -13.39 -22.54 6.54
CA LYS A 46 -13.33 -21.93 7.88
C LYS A 46 -12.40 -20.72 7.93
N ASP A 47 -11.08 -20.95 7.93
CA ASP A 47 -10.08 -19.92 8.19
C ASP A 47 -9.66 -19.19 6.90
N TYR A 48 -9.86 -19.83 5.73
CA TYR A 48 -9.45 -19.31 4.43
C TYR A 48 -10.63 -19.19 3.47
N VAL A 49 -11.63 -18.39 3.83
CA VAL A 49 -12.83 -18.20 2.98
C VAL A 49 -12.80 -16.84 2.29
N PRO A 50 -13.00 -16.78 0.95
CA PRO A 50 -13.15 -15.52 0.24
C PRO A 50 -14.31 -14.72 0.81
N THR A 51 -14.05 -13.48 1.22
CA THR A 51 -15.05 -12.57 1.76
C THR A 51 -15.11 -11.31 0.91
N ASP A 52 -16.29 -10.70 0.81
CA ASP A 52 -16.47 -9.45 0.09
C ASP A 52 -15.57 -8.36 0.68
N ALA A 53 -14.92 -7.58 -0.20
CA ALA A 53 -14.00 -6.53 0.22
C ALA A 53 -14.66 -5.52 1.16
N LYS A 54 -15.96 -5.25 1.04
CA LYS A 54 -16.72 -4.31 1.89
C LYS A 54 -16.85 -4.77 3.35
N VAL A 55 -16.60 -6.06 3.62
CA VAL A 55 -16.69 -6.64 4.97
C VAL A 55 -15.29 -6.77 5.59
N LEU A 56 -14.24 -6.88 4.77
CA LEU A 56 -12.85 -7.05 5.21
C LEU A 56 -12.06 -5.73 5.37
N LEU A 57 -12.36 -4.71 4.56
CA LEU A 57 -11.70 -3.40 4.52
C LEU A 57 -12.62 -2.30 5.06
#